data_AF-A0AAW2N1M5-F1
#
_entry.id   AF-A0AAW2N1M5-F1
#
_cell.length_a   1.000
_cell.length_b   1.000
_cell.length_c   1.000
_cell.angle_alpha   90.00
_cell.angle_beta   90.00
_cell.angle_gamma   90.00
#
_symmetry.space_group_name_H-M   'P 1'
#
loop_
_entity.id
_entity.type
_entity.pdbx_description
1 polymer ?
#
loop_
_entity_poly.entity_id
_entity_poly.type
_entity_poly.pdbx_seq_one_letter_code
_entity_poly.pdbx_strand_id
1 'polypeptide(L)'
;MECVSTTSFSVALNSSLHGLFPGKKGLRQGDPMSPALFLFCMEYFSRLIKRSTANSDFNFHPKCAKLKITHLLFADDLMLFSRGDLPSIHILMSVSNSSGTSLVSPSTLQNPTSSRRAFRMILWTKPLP
;
A
#
# COMPACT_ATOMS: atom_id res chain seq x y z
N MET A 1 -5.46 5.43 -23.59
CA MET A 1 -4.90 5.03 -22.28
C MET A 1 -4.10 3.76 -22.50
N GLU A 2 -2.79 3.87 -22.70
CA GLU A 2 -1.91 2.69 -22.77
C GLU A 2 -1.72 2.15 -21.35
N CYS A 3 -2.16 0.92 -21.13
CA CYS A 3 -1.91 0.20 -19.88
C CYS A 3 -0.58 -0.55 -20.00
N VAL A 4 0.24 -0.49 -18.95
CA VAL A 4 1.39 -1.40 -18.80
C VAL A 4 0.84 -2.82 -18.71
N SER A 5 0.96 -3.59 -19.79
CA SER A 5 0.49 -4.96 -19.88
C SER A 5 1.54 -5.95 -19.34
N THR A 6 1.05 -7.10 -18.88
CA THR A 6 1.80 -8.21 -18.25
C THR A 6 3.20 -8.43 -18.83
N THR A 7 4.20 -8.36 -17.97
CA THR A 7 5.60 -8.67 -18.31
C THR A 7 5.75 -10.17 -18.59
N SER A 8 6.59 -10.54 -19.56
CA SER A 8 6.93 -11.94 -19.86
C SER A 8 8.40 -12.19 -19.53
N PHE A 9 8.69 -13.35 -18.94
CA PHE A 9 10.02 -13.72 -18.49
C PHE A 9 10.53 -14.97 -19.21
N SER A 10 11.85 -15.07 -19.34
CA SER A 10 12.55 -16.24 -19.85
C SER A 10 13.78 -16.55 -18.99
N VAL A 11 14.18 -17.82 -18.91
CA VAL A 11 15.34 -18.25 -18.12
C VAL A 11 16.53 -18.41 -19.05
N ALA A 12 17.63 -17.71 -18.77
CA ALA A 12 18.90 -17.93 -19.47
C ALA A 12 19.65 -19.11 -18.83
N LEU A 13 19.85 -20.19 -19.58
CA LEU A 13 20.68 -21.34 -19.20
C LEU A 13 21.81 -21.47 -20.22
N ASN A 14 23.06 -21.46 -19.78
CA ASN A 14 24.23 -21.63 -20.67
C ASN A 14 24.22 -20.71 -21.90
N SER A 15 23.81 -19.44 -21.73
CA SER A 15 23.72 -18.43 -22.80
C SER A 15 22.55 -18.59 -23.79
N SER A 16 21.70 -19.61 -23.64
CA SER A 16 20.45 -19.76 -24.39
C SER A 16 19.24 -19.40 -23.53
N LEU A 17 18.28 -18.66 -24.10
CA LEU A 17 17.02 -18.34 -23.44
C LEU A 17 16.04 -19.51 -23.60
N HIS A 18 15.51 -20.00 -22.48
CA HIS A 18 14.58 -21.11 -22.41
C HIS A 18 13.28 -20.73 -21.71
N GLY A 19 12.17 -21.07 -22.36
CA GLY A 19 10.81 -20.88 -21.85
C GLY A 19 10.38 -19.42 -21.84
N LEU A 20 9.14 -19.16 -22.25
CA LEU A 20 8.49 -17.87 -22.02
C LEU A 20 7.34 -18.11 -21.04
N PHE A 21 7.36 -17.43 -19.90
CA PHE A 21 6.29 -17.53 -18.92
C PHE A 21 5.77 -16.13 -18.56
N PRO A 22 4.44 -15.95 -18.49
CA PRO A 22 3.86 -14.67 -18.11
C PRO A 22 4.13 -14.39 -16.64
N GLY A 23 4.59 -13.17 -16.37
CA GLY A 23 4.66 -12.60 -15.03
C GLY A 23 3.26 -12.42 -14.47
N LYS A 24 3.02 -12.98 -13.27
CA LYS A 24 1.72 -12.83 -12.59
C LYS A 24 1.59 -11.45 -11.93
N LYS A 25 2.28 -11.26 -10.82
CA LYS A 25 2.22 -10.06 -9.98
C LYS A 25 3.62 -9.69 -9.53
N GLY A 26 3.88 -8.39 -9.46
CA GLY A 26 5.14 -7.84 -9.00
C GLY A 26 5.91 -7.14 -10.10
N LEU A 27 6.69 -6.17 -9.66
CA LEU A 27 7.55 -5.34 -10.48
C LEU A 27 8.97 -5.91 -10.38
N ARG A 28 9.72 -5.92 -11.49
CA ARG A 28 11.03 -6.57 -11.51
C ARG A 28 12.03 -5.74 -10.70
N GLN A 29 12.53 -6.31 -9.60
CA GLN A 29 13.58 -5.66 -8.81
C GLN A 29 14.82 -5.46 -9.70
N GLY A 30 15.27 -4.21 -9.87
CA GLY A 30 16.40 -3.85 -10.75
C GLY A 30 16.02 -3.37 -12.15
N ASP A 31 14.73 -3.27 -12.49
CA ASP A 31 14.31 -2.54 -13.71
C ASP A 31 14.33 -1.03 -13.43
N PRO A 32 15.04 -0.21 -14.25
CA PRO A 32 15.16 1.23 -14.06
C PRO A 32 13.82 1.98 -14.02
N MET A 33 12.74 1.43 -14.60
CA MET A 33 11.40 2.05 -14.58
C MET A 33 10.60 1.73 -13.32
N SER A 34 11.03 0.72 -12.56
CA SER A 34 10.28 0.23 -11.40
C SER A 34 10.10 1.26 -10.28
N PRO A 35 11.14 2.06 -9.91
CA PRO A 35 10.99 3.09 -8.88
C PRO A 35 9.99 4.19 -9.28
N ALA A 36 9.93 4.54 -10.56
CA ALA A 36 9.01 5.56 -11.06
C ALA A 36 7.55 5.10 -10.98
N LEU A 37 7.28 3.85 -11.39
CA LEU A 37 5.95 3.26 -11.27
C LEU A 37 5.51 3.12 -9.81
N PHE A 38 6.42 2.71 -8.93
CA PHE A 38 6.15 2.68 -7.49
C PHE A 38 5.76 4.07 -6.96
N LEU A 39 6.50 5.11 -7.31
CA LEU A 39 6.20 6.48 -6.89
C LEU A 39 4.81 6.94 -7.38
N PHE A 40 4.44 6.64 -8.63
CA PHE A 40 3.11 6.95 -9.15
C PHE A 40 1.99 6.23 -8.39
N CYS A 41 2.17 4.94 -8.08
CA CYS A 41 1.22 4.20 -7.25
C CYS A 41 1.07 4.83 -5.86
N MET A 42 2.17 5.24 -5.25
CA MET A 42 2.18 5.87 -3.93
C MET A 42 1.53 7.26 -3.94
N GLU A 43 1.78 8.06 -4.97
CA GLU A 43 1.13 9.36 -5.14
C GLU A 43 -0.38 9.20 -5.35
N TYR A 44 -0.80 8.25 -6.19
CA TYR A 44 -2.22 7.95 -6.38
C TYR A 44 -2.91 7.52 -5.07
N PHE A 45 -2.26 6.63 -4.32
CA PHE A 45 -2.75 6.19 -3.02
C PHE A 45 -2.85 7.34 -2.01
N SER A 46 -1.84 8.22 -1.98
CA SER A 46 -1.84 9.43 -1.13
C SER A 46 -3.04 10.33 -1.44
N ARG A 47 -3.34 10.54 -2.73
CA ARG A 47 -4.48 11.34 -3.18
C ARG A 47 -5.81 10.69 -2.82
N LEU A 48 -5.91 9.37 -2.89
CA LEU A 48 -7.10 8.63 -2.49
C LEU A 48 -7.40 8.79 -0.99
N ILE A 49 -6.38 8.64 -0.13
CA ILE A 49 -6.52 8.91 1.31
C ILE A 49 -6.95 10.35 1.53
N LYS A 50 -6.22 11.33 0.95
CA LYS A 50 -6.51 12.76 1.14
C LYS A 50 -7.96 13.10 0.78
N ARG A 51 -8.49 12.53 -0.32
CA ARG A 51 -9.88 12.73 -0.74
C ARG A 51 -10.87 12.14 0.27
N SER A 52 -10.61 10.95 0.78
CA SER A 52 -11.50 10.31 1.76
C SER A 52 -11.44 10.95 3.15
N THR A 53 -10.27 11.46 3.55
CA THR A 53 -10.08 12.19 4.81
C THR A 53 -10.53 13.65 4.76
N ALA A 54 -10.86 14.17 3.57
CA ALA A 54 -11.43 15.51 3.43
C ALA A 54 -12.91 15.58 3.89
N ASN A 55 -13.56 14.42 4.02
CA ASN A 55 -14.91 14.33 4.60
C ASN A 55 -14.86 14.71 6.09
N SER A 56 -15.91 15.37 6.59
CA SER A 56 -16.02 15.91 7.95
C SER A 56 -15.84 14.89 9.07
N ASP A 57 -16.05 13.60 8.75
CA ASP A 57 -16.16 12.55 9.75
C ASP A 57 -14.79 11.93 10.11
N PHE A 58 -13.72 12.34 9.41
CA PHE A 58 -12.37 11.86 9.68
C PHE A 58 -11.64 12.72 10.72
N ASN A 59 -11.21 12.07 11.79
CA ASN A 59 -10.40 12.66 12.84
C ASN A 59 -8.93 12.23 12.72
N PHE A 60 -8.05 13.21 12.63
CA PHE A 60 -6.61 12.98 12.63
C PHE A 60 -6.13 12.44 13.97
N HIS A 61 -5.09 11.61 13.92
CA HIS A 61 -4.40 11.16 15.12
C HIS A 61 -3.89 12.38 15.93
N PRO A 62 -4.04 12.44 17.27
CA PRO A 62 -3.75 13.64 18.07
C PRO A 62 -2.33 14.21 17.90
N LYS A 63 -1.33 13.32 17.71
CA LYS A 63 0.06 13.73 17.46
C LYS A 63 0.32 14.20 16.03
N CYS A 64 -0.56 13.84 15.10
CA CYS A 64 -0.43 14.08 13.66
C CYS A 64 -1.37 15.19 13.16
N ALA A 65 -2.35 15.59 13.98
CA ALA A 65 -3.38 16.56 13.63
C ALA A 65 -2.83 17.93 13.23
N LYS A 66 -1.80 18.43 13.95
CA LYS A 66 -1.16 19.74 13.64
C LYS A 66 -0.59 19.80 12.22
N LEU A 67 -0.05 18.67 11.75
CA LEU A 67 0.58 18.54 10.42
C LEU A 67 -0.36 17.87 9.40
N LYS A 68 -1.59 17.53 9.81
CA LYS A 68 -2.58 16.79 9.01
C LYS A 68 -1.99 15.53 8.34
N ILE A 69 -1.10 14.82 9.04
CA ILE A 69 -0.47 13.60 8.54
C ILE A 69 -1.47 12.44 8.67
N THR A 70 -1.75 11.76 7.57
CA THR A 70 -2.68 10.61 7.50
C THR A 70 -1.97 9.29 7.21
N HIS A 71 -0.84 9.33 6.52
CA HIS A 71 -0.08 8.13 6.15
C HIS A 71 1.41 8.44 5.98
N LEU A 72 2.23 7.41 6.11
CA LEU A 72 3.65 7.40 5.77
C LEU A 72 3.92 6.16 4.92
N LEU A 73 4.52 6.36 3.75
CA LEU A 73 4.83 5.32 2.78
C LEU A 73 6.35 5.18 2.72
N PHE A 74 6.84 3.96 2.94
CA PHE A 74 8.23 3.56 2.72
C PHE A 74 8.23 2.35 1.78
N ALA A 75 9.38 2.01 1.20
CA ALA A 75 9.51 1.04 0.09
C ALA A 75 8.56 -0.17 0.19
N ASP A 76 8.53 -0.83 1.35
CA ASP A 76 7.68 -2.00 1.60
C ASP A 76 6.64 -1.79 2.73
N ASP A 77 6.58 -0.60 3.33
CA ASP A 77 5.79 -0.34 4.54
C ASP A 77 4.82 0.82 4.35
N LEU A 78 3.59 0.63 4.83
CA LEU A 78 2.57 1.67 4.87
C LEU A 78 2.07 1.83 6.31
N MET A 79 2.31 2.99 6.89
CA MET A 79 1.75 3.36 8.19
C MET A 79 0.55 4.28 7.99
N LEU A 80 -0.60 3.93 8.58
CA LEU A 80 -1.80 4.76 8.56
C LEU A 80 -2.06 5.35 9.95
N PHE A 81 -2.38 6.64 9.97
CA PHE A 81 -2.61 7.40 11.20
C PHE A 81 -4.04 7.95 11.20
N SER A 82 -4.81 7.54 12.19
CA SER A 82 -6.11 8.14 12.51
C SER A 82 -6.31 8.19 14.00
N ARG A 83 -7.32 8.94 14.43
CA ARG A 83 -7.86 8.77 15.77
C ARG A 83 -8.60 7.43 15.86
N GLY A 84 -8.69 6.88 17.07
CA GLY A 84 -9.23 5.54 17.36
C GLY A 84 -10.76 5.45 17.34
N ASP A 85 -11.44 6.29 16.57
CA ASP A 85 -12.89 6.29 16.40
C ASP A 85 -13.32 5.48 15.18
N LEU A 86 -14.46 4.79 15.30
CA LEU A 86 -15.04 3.95 14.25
C LEU A 86 -15.17 4.64 12.88
N PRO A 87 -15.69 5.88 12.75
CA PRO A 87 -15.80 6.52 11.44
C PRO A 87 -14.42 6.71 10.79
N SER A 88 -13.43 7.20 11.53
CA SER A 88 -12.08 7.42 11.01
C SER A 88 -11.39 6.13 10.55
N ILE A 89 -11.54 5.05 11.32
CA ILE A 89 -10.99 3.73 10.98
C ILE A 89 -11.68 3.16 9.74
N HIS A 90 -13.01 3.27 9.68
CA HIS A 90 -13.79 2.76 8.54
C HIS A 90 -13.44 3.48 7.24
N ILE A 91 -13.23 4.80 7.29
CA ILE A 91 -12.77 5.61 6.14
C ILE A 91 -11.42 5.09 5.63
N LEU A 92 -10.42 4.92 6.50
CA LEU A 92 -9.12 4.37 6.09
C LEU A 92 -9.22 2.95 5.53
N MET A 93 -10.03 2.10 6.16
CA MET A 93 -10.24 0.73 5.72
C MET A 93 -10.88 0.67 4.32
N SER A 94 -11.86 1.52 4.04
CA SER A 94 -12.51 1.61 2.73
C SER A 94 -11.54 2.04 1.61
N VAL A 95 -10.62 2.96 1.92
CA VAL A 95 -9.56 3.37 0.98
C VAL A 95 -8.58 2.23 0.70
N SER A 96 -8.22 1.48 1.75
CA SER A 96 -7.34 0.32 1.56
C SER A 96 -7.98 -0.73 0.64
N ASN A 97 -9.26 -1.06 0.86
CA ASN A 97 -9.97 -2.07 0.07
C ASN A 97 -10.22 -1.63 -1.37
N SER A 98 -10.51 -0.34 -1.61
CA SER A 98 -10.81 0.18 -2.96
C SER A 98 -9.57 0.28 -3.86
N SER A 99 -8.38 0.40 -3.27
CA SER A 99 -7.12 0.52 -4.03
C SER A 99 -6.67 -0.79 -4.73
N GLY A 100 -7.40 -1.91 -4.57
CA GLY A 100 -7.05 -3.20 -5.17
C GLY A 100 -5.76 -3.83 -4.62
N THR A 101 -5.11 -3.14 -3.68
CA THR A 101 -3.96 -3.64 -2.94
C THR A 101 -4.51 -4.53 -1.83
N SER A 102 -4.29 -5.84 -1.92
CA SER A 102 -4.66 -6.81 -0.88
C SER A 102 -3.75 -6.64 0.36
N LEU A 103 -3.70 -5.44 0.94
CA LEU A 103 -2.81 -5.08 2.07
C LEU A 103 -3.45 -5.35 3.42
N VAL A 104 -4.75 -5.66 3.44
CA VAL A 104 -5.44 -6.05 4.67
C VAL A 104 -5.90 -7.49 4.53
N SER A 105 -5.11 -8.39 5.11
CA SER A 105 -5.69 -9.62 5.64
C SER A 105 -6.29 -9.28 7.00
N PRO A 106 -7.54 -9.68 7.31
CA PRO A 106 -8.20 -9.38 8.60
C PRO A 106 -7.43 -9.87 9.84
N SER A 107 -6.40 -10.70 9.65
CA SER A 107 -5.59 -11.33 10.70
C SER A 107 -4.50 -10.43 11.30
N THR A 108 -4.17 -9.27 10.74
CA THR A 108 -3.02 -8.47 11.24
C THR A 108 -3.30 -7.67 12.53
N LEU A 109 -4.51 -7.78 13.09
CA LEU A 109 -4.78 -7.32 14.46
C LEU A 109 -4.21 -8.25 15.54
N GLN A 110 -3.67 -9.42 15.18
CA GLN A 110 -3.05 -10.34 16.12
C GLN A 110 -1.80 -11.02 15.52
N ASN A 111 -0.63 -10.67 16.06
CA ASN A 111 0.70 -11.25 15.83
C ASN A 111 1.55 -10.81 14.60
N PRO A 112 2.77 -10.26 14.85
CA PRO A 112 3.67 -9.74 13.82
C PRO A 112 4.78 -10.73 13.40
N THR A 113 4.48 -11.99 13.07
CA THR A 113 5.53 -12.99 12.79
C THR A 113 5.22 -13.94 11.61
N SER A 114 4.86 -13.42 10.43
CA SER A 114 4.89 -14.26 9.23
C SER A 114 5.45 -13.52 8.02
N SER A 115 6.63 -13.98 7.63
CA SER A 115 7.42 -13.57 6.49
C SER A 115 6.74 -13.93 5.17
N ARG A 116 6.00 -12.99 4.60
CA ARG A 116 5.79 -12.84 3.15
C ARG A 116 5.87 -11.35 2.85
N ARG A 117 6.62 -10.96 1.80
CA ARG A 117 6.68 -9.57 1.31
C ARG A 117 5.31 -9.15 0.78
N ALA A 118 4.42 -8.80 1.70
CA ALA A 118 3.19 -8.05 1.51
C ALA A 118 3.40 -6.72 2.23
N PHE A 119 2.93 -5.60 1.69
CA PHE A 119 3.09 -4.32 2.38
C PHE A 119 2.55 -4.46 3.80
N ARG A 120 3.39 -4.16 4.77
CA ARG A 120 2.97 -4.24 6.16
C ARG A 120 2.18 -2.98 6.46
N MET A 121 0.86 -3.13 6.55
CA MET A 121 -0.01 -2.05 6.99
C MET A 121 -0.03 -2.00 8.52
N ILE A 122 0.46 -0.92 9.10
CA ILE A 122 0.43 -0.69 10.54
C ILE A 122 -0.53 0.46 10.81
N LEU A 123 -1.67 0.14 11.43
CA LEU A 123 -2.64 1.15 11.88
C LEU A 123 -2.26 1.58 13.30
N TRP A 124 -1.92 2.87 13.46
CA TRP A 124 -1.59 3.42 14.77
C TRP A 124 -2.72 4.31 15.26
N THR A 125 -3.56 3.78 16.15
CA THR A 125 -4.64 4.51 16.81
C THR A 125 -4.28 4.78 18.26
N LYS A 126 -4.62 5.98 18.75
CA LYS A 126 -4.67 6.19 20.20
C LYS A 126 -5.97 5.55 20.74
N PRO A 127 -5.91 4.79 21.85
CA PRO A 127 -7.13 4.35 22.53
C PRO A 127 -7.91 5.55 23.05
N LEU A 128 -9.25 5.51 22.89
CA LEU A 128 -10.17 6.45 23.53
C LEU A 128 -10.06 6.29 25.06
N PRO A 129 -10.18 7.39 25.85
CA PRO A 129 -10.34 7.30 27.30
C PRO A 129 -11.68 6.65 27.68
#